data_AF-A0A3R7BMB3-F1
#
_entry.id   AF-A0A3R7BMB3-F1
#
_cell.length_a   1.000
_cell.length_b   1.000
_cell.length_c   1.000
_cell.angle_alpha   90.00
_cell.angle_beta   90.00
_cell.angle_gamma   90.00
#
_symmetry.space_group_name_H-M   'P 1'
#
loop_
_entity.id
_entity.type
_entity.pdbx_description
1 polymer ?
#
loop_
_entity_poly.entity_id
_entity_poly.type
_entity_poly.pdbx_seq_one_letter_code
_entity_poly.pdbx_strand_id
1 'polypeptide(L)' 'MKKPKPPIYRNGELICPHCKTPLLTEESADGKFYCVFCKNEITKLTEETMKKMIDDFPDKLLREWMIEIQNTP' A
#
# COMPACT_ATOMS: atom_id res chain seq x y z
N MET A 1 -6.39 22.45 3.97
CA MET A 1 -6.06 21.05 3.67
C MET A 1 -4.78 20.67 4.40
N LYS A 2 -4.67 19.45 4.94
CA LYS A 2 -3.43 18.99 5.63
C LYS A 2 -2.32 18.78 4.60
N LYS A 3 -1.05 19.01 4.99
CA LYS A 3 0.10 18.71 4.12
C LYS A 3 0.07 17.21 3.74
N PRO A 4 0.21 16.84 2.46
CA PRO A 4 0.25 15.44 2.04
C PRO A 4 1.34 14.67 2.79
N LYS A 5 1.03 13.44 3.19
CA LYS A 5 1.94 12.53 3.90
C LYS A 5 1.87 11.15 3.28
N PRO A 6 2.96 10.35 3.36
CA PRO A 6 2.93 8.98 2.87
C PRO A 6 2.05 8.11 3.77
N PRO A 7 1.50 7.01 3.24
CA PRO A 7 0.88 5.94 4.01
C PRO A 7 1.80 5.43 5.13
N ILE A 8 1.20 4.95 6.21
CA ILE A 8 1.91 4.26 7.28
C ILE A 8 1.78 2.76 7.01
N TYR A 9 2.90 2.05 6.89
CA TYR A 9 2.87 0.59 6.79
C TYR A 9 2.96 -0.05 8.18
N ARG A 10 2.09 -1.02 8.45
CA ARG A 10 2.06 -1.78 9.71
C ARG A 10 1.47 -3.17 9.46
N ASN A 11 2.23 -4.21 9.75
CA ASN A 11 1.76 -5.61 9.74
C ASN A 11 1.06 -6.02 8.43
N GLY A 12 1.67 -5.75 7.27
CA GLY A 12 1.03 -6.07 5.99
C GLY A 12 -0.01 -5.06 5.49
N GLU A 13 -0.38 -4.06 6.28
CA GLU A 13 -1.43 -3.09 5.93
C GLU A 13 -0.87 -1.68 5.71
N LEU A 14 -1.45 -0.97 4.74
CA LEU A 14 -1.25 0.47 4.58
C LEU A 14 -2.35 1.23 5.32
N ILE A 15 -1.96 2.20 6.13
CA ILE A 15 -2.84 3.01 6.98
C ILE A 15 -2.78 4.47 6.56
N CYS A 16 -3.93 5.14 6.49
CA CYS A 16 -4.00 6.56 6.20
C CYS A 16 -3.28 7.38 7.29
N PRO A 17 -2.32 8.26 6.94
CA PRO A 17 -1.58 9.05 7.91
C PRO A 17 -2.45 10.08 8.62
N HIS A 18 -3.60 10.46 8.04
CA HIS A 18 -4.47 11.54 8.53
C HIS A 18 -5.61 11.06 9.43
N CYS A 19 -6.29 9.96 9.09
CA CYS A 19 -7.44 9.44 9.85
C CYS A 19 -7.19 8.06 10.48
N LYS A 20 -6.02 7.45 10.27
CA LYS A 20 -5.60 6.18 10.89
C LYS A 20 -6.45 4.96 10.53
N THR A 21 -7.30 5.05 9.51
CA THR A 21 -8.03 3.91 8.95
C THR A 21 -7.16 3.14 7.95
N PRO A 22 -7.48 1.86 7.67
CA PRO A 22 -6.94 1.15 6.51
C PRO A 22 -7.06 2.02 5.26
N LEU A 23 -5.98 2.08 4.49
CA LEU A 23 -5.87 3.00 3.38
C LEU A 23 -6.63 2.44 2.18
N LEU A 24 -7.68 3.16 1.82
CA LEU A 24 -8.33 3.05 0.53
C LEU A 24 -8.16 4.39 -0.20
N THR A 25 -7.67 4.33 -1.44
CA THR A 25 -7.35 5.52 -2.25
C THR A 25 -8.28 5.69 -3.42
N GLU A 26 -8.60 6.95 -3.71
CA GLU A 26 -9.20 7.40 -4.96
C GLU A 26 -8.15 8.21 -5.73
N GLU A 27 -7.99 7.93 -7.02
CA GLU A 27 -7.07 8.64 -7.91
C GLU A 27 -7.83 9.72 -8.69
N SER A 28 -7.30 10.92 -8.70
CA SER A 28 -7.83 12.03 -9.49
C SER A 28 -7.21 12.09 -10.90
N ALA A 29 -7.84 12.83 -11.80
CA ALA A 29 -7.35 13.00 -13.18
C ALA A 29 -5.95 13.63 -13.28
N ASP A 30 -5.50 14.36 -12.26
CA ASP A 30 -4.14 14.91 -12.16
C ASP A 30 -3.13 13.96 -11.48
N GLY A 31 -3.51 12.69 -11.25
CA GLY A 31 -2.64 11.63 -10.72
C GLY A 31 -2.35 11.77 -9.22
N LYS A 32 -3.18 12.49 -8.47
CA LYS A 32 -3.07 12.59 -7.01
C LYS A 32 -3.93 11.53 -6.35
N PHE A 33 -3.49 11.09 -5.17
CA PHE A 33 -4.20 10.08 -4.38
C PHE A 33 -4.85 10.71 -3.17
N TYR A 34 -6.11 10.36 -2.92
CA TYR A 34 -6.87 10.85 -1.78
C TYR A 34 -7.40 9.67 -0.97
N CYS A 35 -7.39 9.81 0.36
CA CYS A 35 -8.05 8.83 1.22
C CYS A 35 -9.57 8.90 1.03
N VAL A 36 -10.22 7.77 0.73
CA VAL A 36 -11.67 7.71 0.50
C VAL A 36 -12.46 8.18 1.73
N PHE A 37 -11.97 7.92 2.94
CA PHE A 37 -12.67 8.22 4.20
C PHE A 37 -12.56 9.68 4.62
N CYS A 38 -11.34 10.24 4.66
CA CYS A 38 -11.10 11.59 5.19
C CYS A 38 -10.84 12.65 4.12
N LYS A 39 -10.82 12.25 2.84
CA LYS A 39 -10.62 13.11 1.66
C LYS A 39 -9.34 13.95 1.67
N ASN A 40 -8.38 13.64 2.53
CA ASN A 40 -7.06 14.28 2.52
C ASN A 40 -6.16 13.59 1.50
N GLU A 41 -5.32 14.39 0.84
CA GLU A 41 -4.30 13.94 -0.11
C GLU A 41 -3.21 13.11 0.59
N ILE A 42 -2.80 12.04 -0.07
CA ILE A 42 -1.81 11.06 0.34
C ILE A 42 -0.68 11.07 -0.69
N THR A 43 0.57 11.07 -0.22
CA THR A 43 1.72 10.99 -1.14
C THR A 43 2.05 9.54 -1.47
N LYS A 44 2.96 9.36 -2.43
CA LYS A 44 3.53 8.05 -2.77
C LYS A 44 4.20 7.39 -1.55
N LEU A 45 4.32 6.06 -1.61
CA LEU A 45 5.10 5.28 -0.65
C LEU A 45 6.58 5.70 -0.70
N THR A 46 7.25 5.64 0.44
CA THR A 46 8.70 5.79 0.49
C THR A 46 9.38 4.50 0.05
N GLU A 47 10.61 4.60 -0.47
CA GLU A 47 11.40 3.42 -0.83
C GLU A 47 11.60 2.48 0.35
N GLU A 48 11.84 3.02 1.55
CA GLU A 48 11.96 2.24 2.78
C GLU A 48 10.68 1.48 3.11
N THR A 49 9.51 2.07 2.85
CA THR A 49 8.22 1.40 3.06
C THR A 49 8.04 0.27 2.07
N MET A 50 8.38 0.50 0.79
CA MET A 50 8.32 -0.53 -0.24
C MET A 50 9.25 -1.71 0.07
N LYS A 51 10.48 -1.45 0.56
CA LYS A 51 11.41 -2.50 1.00
C LYS A 51 10.82 -3.35 2.14
N LYS A 52 10.25 -2.71 3.16
CA LYS A 52 9.59 -3.42 4.27
C LYS A 52 8.42 -4.28 3.80
N MET A 53 7.63 -3.79 2.85
CA MET A 53 6.52 -4.56 2.29
C MET A 53 7.00 -5.82 1.55
N ILE A 54 8.17 -5.75 0.90
CA ILE A 54 8.81 -6.90 0.25
C ILE A 54 9.36 -7.86 1.30
N ASP A 55 10.04 -7.34 2.32
CA ASP A 55 10.62 -8.16 3.40
C ASP A 55 9.54 -8.89 4.23
N ASP A 56 8.39 -8.25 4.44
CA ASP A 56 7.23 -8.82 5.13
C ASP A 56 6.42 -9.78 4.22
N PHE A 57 6.73 -9.85 2.92
CA PHE A 57 6.03 -10.75 2.00
C PHE A 57 6.40 -12.21 2.32
N PRO A 58 5.43 -13.07 2.69
CA PRO A 58 5.75 -14.40 3.19
C PRO A 58 6.35 -15.28 2.09
N ASP A 59 7.62 -15.67 2.26
CA ASP A 59 8.36 -16.57 1.36
C ASP A 59 7.59 -17.85 1.00
N LYS A 60 6.81 -18.36 1.97
CA LYS A 60 5.98 -19.54 1.78
C LYS A 60 4.89 -19.30 0.74
N LEU A 61 4.24 -18.14 0.79
CA LEU A 61 3.20 -17.74 -0.15
C LEU A 61 3.79 -17.53 -1.55
N LEU A 62 4.99 -16.93 -1.63
CA LEU A 62 5.73 -16.79 -2.89
C LEU A 62 6.03 -18.17 -3.51
N ARG A 63 6.48 -19.13 -2.70
CA ARG A 63 6.76 -20.51 -3.14
C ARG A 63 5.51 -21.23 -3.63
N GLU A 64 4.41 -21.14 -2.88
CA GLU A 64 3.12 -21.73 -3.27
C GLU A 64 2.66 -21.17 -4.62
N TRP A 65 2.72 -19.85 -4.81
CA TRP A 65 2.35 -19.21 -6.07
C TRP A 65 3.26 -19.60 -7.25
N MET A 66 4.58 -19.69 -7.05
CA MET A 66 5.51 -20.14 -8.10
C MET A 66 5.21 -21.58 -8.57
N ILE A 67 4.82 -22.46 -7.65
CA ILE A 67 4.42 -23.83 -7.97
C ILE A 67 3.13 -23.83 -8.80
N GLU A 68 2.15 -23.01 -8.44
CA GLU A 68 0.89 -22.89 -9.19
C GLU A 68 1.11 -22.41 -10.64
N ILE A 69 1.96 -21.40 -10.84
CA ILE A 69 2.27 -20.88 -12.19
C ILE A 69 2.98 -21.94 -13.04
N GLN A 70 3.95 -22.68 -12.49
CA GLN A 70 4.68 -23.70 -13.24
C GLN A 70 3.82 -24.91 -13.62
N ASN A 71 2.73 -25.16 -12.88
CA ASN A 71 1.79 -26.26 -13.12
C ASN A 71 0.52 -25.82 -13.85
N THR A 72 0.43 -24.55 -14.26
CA THR A 72 -0.64 -24.09 -15.15
C THR A 72 -0.29 -24.52 -16.59
N PRO A 73 -1.10 -25.37 -17.24
CA PRO A 73 -0.79 -25.94 -18.56
C PRO A 73 -0.76 -24.92 -19.69
#